data_AF-A0A955ZKP5-F1
#
_entry.id   AF-A0A955ZKP5-F1
#
_cell.length_a   1.000
_cell.length_b   1.000
_cell.length_c   1.000
_cell.angle_alpha   90.00
_cell.angle_beta   90.00
_cell.angle_gamma   90.00
#
_symmetry.space_group_name_H-M   'P 1'
#
loop_
_entity.id
_entity.type
_entity.pdbx_description
1 polymer ?
#
loop_
_entity_poly.entity_id
_entity_poly.type
_entity_poly.pdbx_seq_one_letter_code
_entity_poly.pdbx_strand_id
1 'polypeptide(L)'
;MRKVALVVAFAALLVAGGALAQEGHSEPTAAEHGMPAEHGASGEQGAEHGGHVPGEINWFTGLIGESESSEPGLLWRKPGTPPPLGALLINTAILFYLLGRFGARPVADALKKRKSTIMQGMDDAQRMKREAADRLADYEDKLAHVDDEIERVKREMREAGEAERARILAEAEDKRARMERDAHLLIEHELKAVREQLLAETVHTAMDSARKSLEKQVSATDQQRLSEEYVKGLEQAVNARGGRA
;
A
#
# COMPACT_ATOMS: atom_id res chain seq x y z
N MET A 1 -44.71 29.41 6.76
CA MET A 1 -44.68 29.89 8.16
C MET A 1 -43.44 29.30 8.82
N ARG A 2 -42.41 30.14 9.07
CA ARG A 2 -41.81 30.44 10.39
C ARG A 2 -41.21 29.21 11.11
N LYS A 3 -39.95 29.09 11.55
CA LYS A 3 -38.69 29.87 11.64
C LYS A 3 -37.63 28.79 11.99
N VAL A 4 -36.52 28.61 11.27
CA VAL A 4 -35.17 29.19 11.51
C VAL A 4 -34.64 29.03 12.95
N ALA A 5 -33.57 28.23 13.10
CA ALA A 5 -32.42 28.39 14.02
C ALA A 5 -31.47 27.21 13.69
N LEU A 6 -30.43 27.28 12.85
CA LEU A 6 -29.28 28.19 12.71
C LEU A 6 -28.58 28.56 14.04
N VAL A 7 -27.35 28.04 14.14
CA VAL A 7 -26.20 28.46 14.97
C VAL A 7 -26.22 28.08 16.45
N VAL A 8 -25.57 26.96 16.78
CA VAL A 8 -24.56 26.97 17.85
C VAL A 8 -23.28 26.39 17.26
N ALA A 9 -22.33 27.28 17.02
CA ALA A 9 -21.04 26.97 16.44
C ALA A 9 -20.23 26.08 17.38
N PHE A 10 -19.80 24.97 16.77
CA PHE A 10 -18.54 24.26 16.94
C PHE A 10 -17.45 25.05 17.70
N ALA A 11 -17.05 24.55 18.87
CA ALA A 11 -15.79 24.92 19.51
C ALA A 11 -15.00 23.64 19.80
N ALA A 12 -14.16 23.26 18.85
CA ALA A 12 -13.06 22.32 19.03
C ALA A 12 -11.97 22.66 18.00
N LEU A 13 -10.83 23.22 18.44
CA LEU A 13 -9.53 22.57 18.27
C LEU A 13 -8.38 23.32 18.96
N LEU A 14 -7.63 22.54 19.78
CA LEU A 14 -6.18 22.46 20.02
C LEU A 14 -5.26 23.66 19.73
N VAL A 15 -4.44 24.14 20.69
CA VAL A 15 -3.20 23.56 21.31
C VAL A 15 -1.92 23.81 20.48
N ALA A 16 -0.89 24.25 21.22
CA ALA A 16 0.54 24.41 20.90
C ALA A 16 0.86 25.66 20.03
N GLY A 17 1.85 26.48 20.37
CA GLY A 17 2.92 26.41 21.35
C GLY A 17 3.96 27.47 21.00
N GLY A 18 4.77 27.85 21.98
CA GLY A 18 6.08 28.45 21.74
C GLY A 18 6.12 29.96 21.49
N ALA A 19 6.77 30.65 22.43
CA ALA A 19 7.90 31.56 22.20
C ALA A 19 7.78 32.88 22.96
N LEU A 20 8.66 33.02 23.96
CA LEU A 20 9.56 34.15 24.15
C LEU A 20 9.03 35.53 23.73
N ALA A 21 8.70 36.37 24.71
CA ALA A 21 9.05 37.80 24.67
C ALA A 21 8.81 38.41 26.06
N GLN A 22 9.85 38.39 26.87
CA GLN A 22 10.09 39.40 27.88
C GLN A 22 10.51 40.67 27.15
N GLU A 23 9.75 41.75 27.29
CA GLU A 23 10.24 43.10 27.04
C GLU A 23 9.45 44.08 27.92
N GLY A 24 10.21 44.90 28.63
CA GLY A 24 9.71 45.82 29.63
C GLY A 24 9.50 47.24 29.11
N HIS A 25 9.34 48.13 30.09
CA HIS A 25 9.18 49.59 29.99
C HIS A 25 7.77 50.04 29.59
N SER A 26 7.15 51.04 30.22
CA SER A 26 7.50 51.92 31.35
C SER A 26 6.23 52.70 31.69
N GLU A 27 5.99 53.00 32.96
CA GLU A 27 4.91 53.89 33.44
C GLU A 27 4.98 55.29 32.79
N PRO A 28 3.89 56.06 32.91
CA PRO A 28 3.99 57.11 33.92
C PRO A 28 2.78 57.19 34.87
N THR A 29 3.15 57.25 36.14
CA THR A 29 2.53 57.81 37.35
C THR A 29 1.39 58.83 37.15
N ALA A 30 0.29 58.63 37.90
CA ALA A 30 -0.34 59.65 38.76
C ALA A 30 -1.55 59.06 39.53
N ALA A 31 -1.61 59.34 40.84
CA ALA A 31 -2.78 59.30 41.75
C ALA A 31 -3.39 57.89 42.03
N GLU A 32 -3.83 57.47 43.23
CA GLU A 32 -4.04 58.06 44.56
C GLU A 32 -4.26 56.86 45.53
N HIS A 33 -3.49 56.75 46.62
CA HIS A 33 -3.93 56.84 48.02
C HIS A 33 -5.25 56.13 48.43
N GLY A 34 -5.08 54.96 49.05
CA GLY A 34 -5.44 54.68 50.46
C GLY A 34 -6.82 55.09 50.99
N MET A 35 -7.65 54.08 51.24
CA MET A 35 -8.87 54.10 52.08
C MET A 35 -8.55 54.42 53.57
N PRO A 36 -9.55 54.55 54.47
CA PRO A 36 -10.71 55.46 54.50
C PRO A 36 -10.91 56.11 55.91
N ALA A 37 -12.06 56.79 56.11
CA ALA A 37 -12.59 57.45 57.33
C ALA A 37 -12.04 58.88 57.53
N GLU A 38 -12.82 59.92 57.86
CA GLU A 38 -13.83 60.02 58.91
C GLU A 38 -14.88 61.12 58.61
N HIS A 39 -15.95 61.12 59.39
CA HIS A 39 -17.13 62.00 59.31
C HIS A 39 -16.84 63.50 59.51
N GLY A 40 -17.46 64.35 58.68
CA GLY A 40 -17.58 65.79 58.89
C GLY A 40 -18.93 66.29 58.41
N ALA A 41 -19.73 66.82 59.34
CA ALA A 41 -21.08 67.33 59.12
C ALA A 41 -21.10 68.73 58.47
N SER A 42 -22.13 69.03 57.67
CA SER A 42 -22.89 70.30 57.70
C SER A 42 -23.82 70.46 56.48
N GLY A 43 -25.08 70.86 56.73
CA GLY A 43 -25.96 71.67 55.83
C GLY A 43 -26.36 71.06 54.48
N GLU A 44 -27.52 71.25 53.88
CA GLU A 44 -28.66 72.13 54.01
C GLU A 44 -29.83 71.45 53.27
N GLN A 45 -31.07 71.84 53.58
CA GLN A 45 -32.28 71.32 52.95
C GLN A 45 -32.55 72.01 51.61
N GLY A 46 -32.89 71.25 50.57
CA GLY A 46 -33.34 71.75 49.27
C GLY A 46 -34.20 70.69 48.55
N ALA A 47 -35.38 71.11 48.12
CA ALA A 47 -36.47 70.26 47.68
C ALA A 47 -36.38 69.72 46.24
N GLU A 48 -37.11 68.61 46.03
CA GLU A 48 -37.88 68.25 44.83
C GLU A 48 -37.25 67.50 43.62
N HIS A 49 -37.91 66.35 43.36
CA HIS A 49 -38.17 65.64 42.10
C HIS A 49 -37.08 64.85 41.36
N GLY A 50 -37.31 63.53 41.30
CA GLY A 50 -37.40 62.84 40.01
C GLY A 50 -36.31 61.82 39.68
N GLY A 51 -36.69 60.55 39.66
CA GLY A 51 -36.03 59.53 38.84
C GLY A 51 -34.77 58.88 39.43
N HIS A 52 -34.93 58.05 40.45
CA HIS A 52 -33.88 57.10 40.81
C HIS A 52 -33.82 56.01 39.74
N VAL A 53 -32.76 56.06 38.93
CA VAL A 53 -32.27 54.95 38.09
C VAL A 53 -32.10 53.73 39.01
N PRO A 54 -32.58 52.52 38.66
CA PRO A 54 -32.45 51.38 39.54
C PRO A 54 -30.96 51.03 39.69
N GLY A 55 -30.41 51.32 40.86
CA GLY A 55 -29.14 50.76 41.31
C GLY A 55 -29.25 49.24 41.37
N GLU A 56 -28.16 48.58 40.98
CA GLU A 56 -27.82 47.15 41.02
C GLU A 56 -28.94 46.18 41.43
N ILE A 57 -29.17 45.15 40.61
CA ILE A 57 -30.15 44.08 40.89
C ILE A 57 -29.75 43.35 42.18
N ASN A 58 -30.41 43.71 43.28
CA ASN A 58 -30.10 43.23 44.63
C ASN A 58 -30.90 41.99 45.00
N TRP A 59 -30.68 40.87 44.31
CA TRP A 59 -31.41 39.59 44.50
C TRP A 59 -31.41 39.04 45.94
N PHE A 60 -30.50 39.51 46.80
CA PHE A 60 -30.40 39.14 48.21
C PHE A 60 -31.28 40.01 49.14
N THR A 61 -31.54 41.26 48.75
CA THR A 61 -32.25 42.26 49.58
C THR A 61 -33.64 42.60 49.02
N GLY A 62 -33.86 42.56 47.70
CA GLY A 62 -35.15 42.78 47.01
C GLY A 62 -35.05 42.65 45.48
N LEU A 63 -36.12 42.29 44.76
CA LEU A 63 -35.99 41.92 43.33
C LEU A 63 -35.70 43.10 42.38
N ILE A 64 -36.15 44.33 42.69
CA ILE A 64 -36.07 45.48 41.75
C ILE A 64 -35.33 46.70 42.33
N GLY A 65 -35.37 46.96 43.65
CA GLY A 65 -34.60 48.05 44.25
C GLY A 65 -35.04 48.47 45.65
N GLU A 66 -34.38 49.49 46.19
CA GLU A 66 -34.58 50.04 47.54
C GLU A 66 -35.26 51.42 47.46
N SER A 67 -36.37 51.62 48.18
CA SER A 67 -37.13 52.88 48.14
C SER A 67 -37.70 53.25 49.52
N GLU A 68 -37.74 54.55 49.82
CA GLU A 68 -38.10 55.08 51.15
C GLU A 68 -39.62 55.12 51.41
N SER A 69 -40.45 55.06 50.36
CA SER A 69 -41.90 55.31 50.41
C SER A 69 -42.81 54.09 50.14
N SER A 70 -42.29 52.86 50.24
CA SER A 70 -43.07 51.65 49.92
C SER A 70 -43.16 50.67 51.09
N GLU A 71 -44.31 50.00 51.25
CA GLU A 71 -44.51 48.94 52.25
C GLU A 71 -43.59 47.74 51.98
N PRO A 72 -43.09 47.05 53.03
CA PRO A 72 -42.11 45.98 52.89
C PRO A 72 -42.67 44.80 52.09
N GLY A 73 -42.32 44.71 50.80
CA GLY A 73 -42.76 43.68 49.87
C GLY A 73 -41.63 42.81 49.33
N LEU A 74 -41.95 41.97 48.33
CA LEU A 74 -40.96 41.14 47.60
C LEU A 74 -40.12 41.94 46.59
N LEU A 75 -40.66 43.04 46.05
CA LEU A 75 -40.06 43.79 44.96
C LEU A 75 -39.32 45.06 45.42
N TRP A 76 -39.82 45.71 46.49
CA TRP A 76 -39.31 46.98 47.04
C TRP A 76 -39.24 46.89 48.57
N ARG A 77 -38.12 47.33 49.16
CA ARG A 77 -37.91 47.36 50.62
C ARG A 77 -37.10 48.59 51.04
N LYS A 78 -37.21 48.96 52.32
CA LYS A 78 -36.56 50.12 52.94
C LYS A 78 -35.06 49.87 53.27
N PRO A 79 -34.18 50.87 53.07
CA PRO A 79 -32.76 50.82 53.44
C PRO A 79 -32.50 50.48 54.91
N GLY A 80 -31.59 49.51 55.12
CA GLY A 80 -31.11 49.09 56.44
C GLY A 80 -31.89 47.95 57.11
N THR A 81 -32.77 47.25 56.38
CA THR A 81 -33.50 46.09 56.93
C THR A 81 -32.73 44.77 56.73
N PRO A 82 -32.64 43.89 57.75
CA PRO A 82 -31.97 42.60 57.58
C PRO A 82 -32.70 41.76 56.52
N PRO A 83 -31.97 40.99 55.69
CA PRO A 83 -32.57 40.20 54.64
C PRO A 83 -33.62 39.24 55.24
N PRO A 84 -34.80 39.13 54.64
CA PRO A 84 -35.84 38.24 55.13
C PRO A 84 -35.37 36.81 54.94
N LEU A 85 -35.00 36.18 56.06
CA LEU A 85 -34.54 34.78 56.08
C LEU A 85 -35.53 33.87 55.33
N GLY A 86 -36.84 34.18 55.38
CA GLY A 86 -37.89 33.47 54.65
C GLY A 86 -37.78 33.56 53.13
N ALA A 87 -37.50 34.73 52.54
CA ALA A 87 -37.39 34.84 51.08
C ALA A 87 -36.10 34.20 50.55
N LEU A 88 -35.00 34.29 51.31
CA LEU A 88 -33.76 33.58 51.01
C LEU A 88 -33.98 32.06 51.08
N LEU A 89 -34.62 31.56 52.14
CA LEU A 89 -34.98 30.14 52.28
C LEU A 89 -35.84 29.66 51.11
N ILE A 90 -36.84 30.43 50.68
CA ILE A 90 -37.68 30.07 49.54
C ILE A 90 -36.89 30.07 48.24
N ASN A 91 -36.05 31.09 47.99
CA ASN A 91 -35.20 31.15 46.79
C ASN A 91 -34.19 29.99 46.74
N THR A 92 -33.49 29.75 47.85
CA THR A 92 -32.56 28.62 47.99
C THR A 92 -33.29 27.28 47.84
N ALA A 93 -34.49 27.13 48.39
CA ALA A 93 -35.31 25.92 48.21
C ALA A 93 -35.73 25.72 46.75
N ILE A 94 -36.14 26.79 46.05
CA ILE A 94 -36.46 26.75 44.61
C ILE A 94 -35.21 26.37 43.81
N LEU A 95 -34.05 26.96 44.11
CA LEU A 95 -32.78 26.63 43.46
C LEU A 95 -32.39 25.16 43.66
N PHE A 96 -32.45 24.64 44.90
CA PHE A 96 -32.19 23.22 45.19
C PHE A 96 -33.22 22.30 44.52
N TYR A 97 -34.48 22.72 44.44
CA TYR A 97 -35.51 21.97 43.73
C TYR A 97 -35.22 21.90 42.22
N LEU A 98 -34.89 23.03 41.58
CA LEU A 98 -34.48 23.05 40.17
C LEU A 98 -33.21 22.23 39.95
N LEU A 99 -32.21 22.35 40.83
CA LEU A 99 -30.93 21.64 40.69
C LEU A 99 -31.08 20.13 40.90
N GLY A 100 -31.88 19.70 41.88
CA GLY A 100 -32.20 18.29 42.08
C GLY A 100 -33.03 17.72 40.93
N ARG A 101 -34.02 18.49 40.43
CA ARG A 101 -34.94 18.02 39.39
C ARG A 101 -34.34 18.03 37.98
N PHE A 102 -33.45 18.99 37.66
CA PHE A 102 -32.82 19.13 36.36
C PHE A 102 -31.36 18.69 36.32
N GLY A 103 -30.59 18.87 37.40
CA GLY A 103 -29.14 18.59 37.46
C GLY A 103 -28.77 17.13 37.76
N ALA A 104 -29.63 16.38 38.46
CA ALA A 104 -29.33 14.99 38.82
C ALA A 104 -29.17 14.07 37.59
N ARG A 105 -29.98 14.27 36.54
CA ARG A 105 -29.92 13.50 35.29
C ARG A 105 -28.62 13.72 34.50
N PRO A 106 -28.25 14.95 34.10
CA PRO A 106 -27.04 15.18 33.30
C PRO A 106 -25.76 14.78 34.05
N VAL A 107 -25.69 14.93 35.38
CA VAL A 107 -24.54 14.51 36.17
C VAL A 107 -24.42 12.98 36.22
N ALA A 108 -25.53 12.27 36.45
CA ALA A 108 -25.54 10.81 36.43
C ALA A 108 -25.17 10.26 35.03
N ASP A 109 -25.69 10.87 33.97
CA ASP A 109 -25.38 10.48 32.59
C ASP A 109 -23.91 10.75 32.23
N ALA A 110 -23.33 11.86 32.68
CA ALA A 110 -21.92 12.17 32.48
C ALA A 110 -21.00 11.17 33.20
N LEU A 111 -21.32 10.81 34.45
CA LEU A 111 -20.58 9.80 35.21
C LEU A 111 -20.72 8.40 34.60
N LYS A 112 -21.92 8.02 34.15
CA LYS A 112 -22.17 6.75 33.45
C LYS A 112 -21.40 6.69 32.14
N LYS A 113 -21.38 7.79 31.37
CA LYS A 113 -20.60 7.90 30.13
C LYS A 113 -19.11 7.76 30.42
N ARG A 114 -18.57 8.47 31.42
CA ARG A 114 -17.16 8.37 31.81
C ARG A 114 -16.79 6.94 32.23
N LYS A 115 -17.62 6.30 33.06
CA LYS A 115 -17.43 4.89 33.45
C LYS A 115 -17.46 3.97 32.24
N SER A 116 -18.41 4.15 31.32
CA SER A 116 -18.51 3.36 30.10
C SER A 116 -17.29 3.51 29.21
N THR A 117 -16.80 4.74 28.99
CA THR A 117 -15.60 5.00 28.19
C THR A 117 -14.35 4.37 28.81
N ILE A 118 -14.20 4.44 30.14
CA ILE A 118 -13.08 3.78 30.82
C ILE A 118 -13.16 2.26 30.67
N MET A 119 -14.35 1.67 30.88
CA MET A 119 -14.54 0.22 30.72
C MET A 119 -14.29 -0.23 29.28
N GLN A 120 -14.78 0.53 28.30
CA GLN A 120 -14.52 0.28 26.88
C GLN A 120 -13.02 0.39 26.57
N GLY A 121 -12.34 1.43 27.06
CA GLY A 121 -10.89 1.56 26.87
C GLY A 121 -10.08 0.43 27.51
N MET A 122 -10.52 -0.09 28.66
CA MET A 122 -9.91 -1.25 29.29
C MET A 122 -10.16 -2.54 28.52
N ASP A 123 -11.38 -2.76 28.02
CA ASP A 123 -11.72 -3.91 27.18
C ASP A 123 -10.96 -3.89 25.85
N ASP A 124 -10.92 -2.72 25.20
CA ASP A 124 -10.17 -2.51 23.96
C ASP A 124 -8.67 -2.76 24.17
N ALA A 125 -8.08 -2.25 25.25
CA ALA A 125 -6.68 -2.49 25.57
C ALA A 125 -6.40 -3.98 25.86
N GLN A 126 -7.30 -4.66 26.57
CA GLN A 126 -7.18 -6.11 26.80
C GLN A 126 -7.30 -6.90 25.51
N ARG A 127 -8.23 -6.53 24.63
CA ARG A 127 -8.42 -7.15 23.33
C ARG A 127 -7.19 -6.96 22.44
N MET A 128 -6.68 -5.74 22.33
CA MET A 128 -5.44 -5.45 21.58
C MET A 128 -4.25 -6.25 22.12
N LYS A 129 -4.13 -6.38 23.45
CA LYS A 129 -3.06 -7.18 24.06
C LYS A 129 -3.19 -8.67 23.71
N ARG A 130 -4.41 -9.22 23.74
CA ARG A 130 -4.66 -10.63 23.35
C ARG A 130 -4.36 -10.84 21.87
N GLU A 131 -4.89 -9.99 21.00
CA GLU A 131 -4.62 -10.07 19.56
C GLU A 131 -3.12 -9.95 19.25
N ALA A 132 -2.40 -9.07 19.96
CA ALA A 132 -0.95 -8.96 19.81
C ALA A 132 -0.21 -10.22 20.28
N ALA A 133 -0.64 -10.83 21.38
CA ALA A 133 -0.05 -12.08 21.88
C ALA A 133 -0.34 -13.26 20.95
N ASP A 134 -1.58 -13.36 20.43
CA ASP A 134 -1.98 -14.40 19.48
C ASP A 134 -1.17 -14.27 18.18
N ARG A 135 -1.05 -13.04 17.65
CA ARG A 135 -0.21 -12.78 16.47
C ARG A 135 1.25 -13.11 16.72
N LEU A 136 1.79 -12.79 17.90
CA LEU A 136 3.16 -13.11 18.26
C LEU A 136 3.37 -14.62 18.27
N ALA A 137 2.46 -15.38 18.89
CA ALA A 137 2.51 -16.83 18.90
C ALA A 137 2.44 -17.42 17.48
N ASP A 138 1.56 -16.90 16.62
CA ASP A 138 1.48 -17.31 15.21
C ASP A 138 2.78 -17.02 14.45
N TYR A 139 3.45 -15.91 14.73
CA TYR A 139 4.73 -15.58 14.11
C TYR A 139 5.86 -16.47 14.63
N GLU A 140 5.92 -16.72 15.94
CA GLU A 140 6.91 -17.60 16.56
C GLU A 140 6.79 -19.03 16.03
N ASP A 141 5.56 -19.55 15.90
CA ASP A 141 5.28 -20.87 15.32
C ASP A 141 5.74 -20.94 13.85
N LYS A 142 5.38 -19.93 13.05
CA LYS A 142 5.86 -19.83 11.66
C LYS A 142 7.37 -19.77 11.58
N LEU A 143 8.02 -18.98 12.43
CA LEU A 143 9.49 -18.86 12.44
C LEU A 143 10.14 -20.20 12.83
N ALA A 144 9.57 -20.93 13.79
CA ALA A 144 10.07 -22.25 14.17
C ALA A 144 10.03 -23.26 13.00
N HIS A 145 8.98 -23.18 12.17
CA HIS A 145 8.82 -24.05 11.01
C HIS A 145 9.59 -23.60 9.75
N VAL A 146 10.06 -22.35 9.70
CA VAL A 146 10.77 -21.80 8.53
C VAL A 146 12.12 -22.49 8.31
N ASP A 147 12.86 -22.83 9.36
CA ASP A 147 14.16 -23.50 9.19
C ASP A 147 14.01 -24.90 8.59
N ASP A 148 13.01 -25.67 9.05
CA ASP A 148 12.67 -26.98 8.48
C ASP A 148 12.22 -26.87 7.02
N GLU A 149 11.41 -25.86 6.71
CA GLU A 149 10.95 -25.57 5.36
C GLU A 149 12.13 -25.19 4.44
N ILE A 150 13.06 -24.38 4.93
CA ILE A 150 14.27 -24.01 4.19
C ILE A 150 15.13 -25.24 3.91
N GLU A 151 15.35 -26.11 4.90
CA GLU A 151 16.13 -27.34 4.69
C GLU A 151 15.41 -28.31 3.75
N ARG A 152 14.08 -28.40 3.81
CA ARG A 152 13.29 -29.15 2.83
C ARG A 152 13.49 -28.61 1.42
N VAL A 153 13.31 -27.30 1.22
CA VAL A 153 13.46 -26.65 -0.09
C VAL A 153 14.90 -26.81 -0.60
N LYS A 154 15.91 -26.64 0.25
CA LYS A 154 17.31 -26.87 -0.15
C LYS A 154 17.56 -28.30 -0.60
N ARG A 155 17.00 -29.29 0.11
CA ARG A 155 17.12 -30.70 -0.27
C ARG A 155 16.43 -30.96 -1.61
N GLU A 156 15.20 -30.51 -1.78
CA GLU A 156 14.46 -30.64 -3.05
C GLU A 156 15.20 -29.99 -4.22
N MET A 157 15.78 -28.80 -4.02
CA MET A 157 16.57 -28.11 -5.04
C MET A 157 17.85 -28.86 -5.40
N ARG A 158 18.51 -29.49 -4.42
CA ARG A 158 19.69 -30.34 -4.67
C ARG A 158 19.31 -31.59 -5.47
N GLU A 159 18.27 -32.30 -5.04
CA GLU A 159 17.78 -33.51 -5.72
C GLU A 159 17.33 -33.19 -7.15
N ALA A 160 16.57 -32.10 -7.35
CA ALA A 160 16.18 -31.63 -8.67
C ALA A 160 17.40 -31.24 -9.53
N GLY A 161 18.39 -30.56 -8.94
CA GLY A 161 19.62 -30.20 -9.63
C GLY A 161 20.46 -31.41 -10.05
N GLU A 162 20.55 -32.44 -9.19
CA GLU A 162 21.25 -33.69 -9.50
C GLU A 162 20.52 -34.49 -10.59
N ALA A 163 19.19 -34.59 -10.52
CA ALA A 163 18.37 -35.24 -11.55
C ALA A 163 18.48 -34.52 -12.90
N GLU A 164 18.43 -33.20 -12.92
CA GLU A 164 18.60 -32.38 -14.12
C GLU A 164 20.00 -32.56 -14.71
N ARG A 165 21.03 -32.52 -13.87
CA ARG A 165 22.42 -32.77 -14.31
C ARG A 165 22.57 -34.16 -14.94
N ALA A 166 21.99 -35.19 -14.31
CA ALA A 166 22.01 -36.54 -14.86
C ALA A 166 21.29 -36.63 -16.21
N ARG A 167 20.15 -35.95 -16.35
CA ARG A 167 19.41 -35.87 -17.62
C ARG A 167 20.25 -35.20 -18.72
N ILE A 168 20.85 -34.05 -18.43
CA ILE A 168 21.69 -33.30 -19.39
C ILE A 168 22.88 -34.15 -19.82
N LEU A 169 23.54 -34.85 -18.88
CA LEU A 169 24.67 -35.73 -19.20
C LEU A 169 24.23 -36.88 -20.11
N ALA A 170 23.12 -37.56 -19.79
CA ALA A 170 22.60 -38.65 -20.62
C ALA A 170 22.20 -38.17 -22.02
N GLU A 171 21.55 -37.00 -22.13
CA GLU A 171 21.20 -36.41 -23.43
C GLU A 171 22.45 -36.01 -24.22
N ALA A 172 23.46 -35.43 -23.56
CA ALA A 172 24.72 -35.07 -24.19
C ALA A 172 25.47 -36.31 -24.72
N GLU A 173 25.46 -37.41 -23.97
CA GLU A 173 26.05 -38.68 -24.38
C GLU A 173 25.31 -39.30 -25.57
N ASP A 174 23.97 -39.35 -25.54
CA ASP A 174 23.16 -39.84 -26.67
C ASP A 174 23.38 -38.98 -27.92
N LYS A 175 23.42 -37.65 -27.75
CA LYS A 175 23.69 -36.71 -28.84
C LYS A 175 25.09 -36.89 -29.41
N ARG A 176 26.11 -37.11 -28.56
CA ARG A 176 27.47 -37.42 -29.00
C ARG A 176 27.49 -38.71 -29.81
N ALA A 177 26.88 -39.78 -29.30
CA ALA A 177 26.81 -41.07 -29.98
C ALA A 177 26.07 -41.00 -31.32
N ARG A 178 24.99 -40.21 -31.42
CA ARG A 178 24.31 -39.92 -32.69
C ARG A 178 25.23 -39.18 -33.66
N MET A 179 25.87 -38.11 -33.20
CA MET A 179 26.78 -37.32 -34.03
C MET A 179 27.95 -38.16 -34.56
N GLU A 180 28.52 -39.02 -33.72
CA GLU A 180 29.57 -39.96 -34.15
C GLU A 180 29.06 -40.92 -35.21
N ARG A 181 27.88 -41.55 -35.03
CA ARG A 181 27.30 -42.44 -36.04
C ARG A 181 27.01 -41.71 -37.35
N ASP A 182 26.41 -40.53 -37.29
CA ASP A 182 26.10 -39.73 -38.47
C ASP A 182 27.37 -39.31 -39.22
N ALA A 183 28.42 -38.95 -38.48
CA ALA A 183 29.73 -38.65 -39.07
C ALA A 183 30.36 -39.86 -39.76
N HIS A 184 30.28 -41.05 -39.16
CA HIS A 184 30.79 -42.28 -39.80
C HIS A 184 30.00 -42.62 -41.08
N LEU A 185 28.67 -42.54 -41.03
CA LEU A 185 27.82 -42.76 -42.20
C LEU A 185 28.11 -41.75 -43.32
N LEU A 186 28.33 -40.49 -42.96
CA LEU A 186 28.68 -39.44 -43.92
C LEU A 186 30.06 -39.70 -44.54
N ILE A 187 31.06 -40.08 -43.74
CA ILE A 187 32.40 -40.43 -44.24
C ILE A 187 32.32 -41.64 -45.19
N GLU A 188 31.56 -42.67 -44.84
CA GLU A 188 31.39 -43.85 -45.71
C GLU A 188 30.72 -43.48 -47.05
N HIS A 189 29.68 -42.65 -47.00
CA HIS A 189 29.00 -42.15 -48.19
C HIS A 189 29.94 -41.32 -49.06
N GLU A 190 30.69 -40.39 -48.46
CA GLU A 190 31.63 -39.52 -49.17
C GLU A 190 32.79 -40.33 -49.78
N LEU A 191 33.35 -41.29 -49.05
CA LEU A 191 34.39 -42.19 -49.57
C LEU A 191 33.88 -43.01 -50.76
N LYS A 192 32.63 -43.46 -50.74
CA LYS A 192 32.02 -44.16 -51.87
C LYS A 192 31.88 -43.24 -53.08
N ALA A 193 31.35 -42.03 -52.89
CA ALA A 193 31.19 -41.04 -53.95
C ALA A 193 32.54 -40.64 -54.57
N VAL A 194 33.56 -40.39 -53.75
CA VAL A 194 34.92 -40.07 -54.20
C VAL A 194 35.55 -41.24 -54.96
N ARG A 195 35.37 -42.49 -54.51
CA ARG A 195 35.85 -43.66 -55.25
C ARG A 195 35.20 -43.78 -56.63
N GLU A 196 33.89 -43.57 -56.72
CA GLU A 196 33.16 -43.61 -58.00
C GLU A 196 33.65 -42.49 -58.94
N GLN A 197 33.88 -41.28 -58.43
CA GLN A 197 34.45 -40.18 -59.20
C GLN A 197 35.89 -40.48 -59.69
N LEU A 198 36.77 -40.97 -58.80
CA LEU A 198 38.15 -41.32 -59.16
C LEU A 198 38.20 -42.42 -60.22
N LEU A 199 37.32 -43.42 -60.12
CA LEU A 199 37.22 -44.47 -61.14
C LEU A 199 36.75 -43.91 -62.48
N ALA A 200 35.72 -43.05 -62.49
CA ALA A 200 35.25 -42.41 -63.70
C ALA A 200 36.33 -41.54 -64.36
N GLU A 201 37.06 -40.74 -63.59
CA GLU A 201 38.16 -39.91 -64.07
C GLU A 201 39.31 -40.78 -64.62
N THR A 202 39.69 -41.83 -63.90
CA THR A 202 40.75 -42.77 -64.33
C THR A 202 40.38 -43.45 -65.65
N VAL A 203 39.13 -43.92 -65.79
CA VAL A 203 38.63 -44.53 -67.04
C VAL A 203 38.65 -43.50 -68.16
N HIS A 204 38.22 -42.26 -67.91
CA HIS A 204 38.25 -41.18 -68.89
C HIS A 204 39.69 -40.90 -69.37
N THR A 205 40.65 -40.73 -68.45
CA THR A 205 42.06 -40.49 -68.80
C THR A 205 42.69 -41.67 -69.53
N ALA A 206 42.35 -42.91 -69.15
CA ALA A 206 42.81 -44.11 -69.85
C ALA A 206 42.26 -44.17 -71.27
N MET A 207 40.97 -43.87 -71.47
CA MET A 207 40.33 -43.81 -72.79
C MET A 207 40.93 -42.71 -73.67
N ASP A 208 41.20 -41.53 -73.11
CA ASP A 208 41.88 -40.44 -73.84
C ASP A 208 43.31 -40.81 -74.24
N SER A 209 44.03 -41.52 -73.37
CA SER A 209 45.39 -41.99 -73.65
C SER A 209 45.37 -43.09 -74.73
N ALA A 210 44.42 -44.03 -74.65
CA ALA A 210 44.22 -45.06 -75.66
C ALA A 210 43.82 -44.44 -77.01
N ARG A 211 42.91 -43.45 -77.03
CA ARG A 211 42.54 -42.69 -78.23
C ARG A 211 43.77 -42.04 -78.87
N LYS A 212 44.57 -41.29 -78.09
CA LYS A 212 45.80 -40.66 -78.58
C LYS A 212 46.83 -41.68 -79.09
N SER A 213 46.92 -42.85 -78.46
CA SER A 213 47.83 -43.92 -78.91
C SER A 213 47.34 -44.56 -80.21
N LEU A 214 46.03 -44.78 -80.35
CA LEU A 214 45.41 -45.33 -81.54
C LEU A 214 45.51 -44.37 -82.73
N GLU A 215 45.24 -43.08 -82.51
CA GLU A 215 45.41 -42.01 -83.52
C GLU A 215 46.84 -41.98 -84.09
N LYS A 216 47.86 -42.25 -83.28
CA LYS A 216 49.26 -42.31 -83.72
C LYS A 216 49.63 -43.57 -84.49
N GLN A 217 48.91 -44.68 -84.28
CA GLN A 217 49.26 -46.00 -84.80
C GLN A 217 48.36 -46.49 -85.95
N VAL A 218 47.24 -45.82 -86.23
CA VAL A 218 46.33 -46.19 -87.31
C VAL A 218 46.98 -46.01 -88.69
N SER A 219 47.02 -47.10 -89.46
CA SER A 219 47.48 -47.12 -90.85
C SER A 219 46.29 -47.19 -91.83
N ALA A 220 46.52 -46.87 -93.12
CA ALA A 220 45.49 -46.97 -94.16
C ALA A 220 44.97 -48.41 -94.36
N THR A 221 45.83 -49.41 -94.10
CA THR A 221 45.47 -50.84 -94.19
C THR A 221 44.50 -51.25 -93.08
N ASP A 222 44.66 -50.68 -91.86
CA ASP A 222 43.74 -50.91 -90.75
C ASP A 222 42.35 -50.30 -90.99
N GLN A 223 42.28 -49.13 -91.62
CA GLN A 223 41.00 -48.49 -91.97
C GLN A 223 40.19 -49.33 -92.97
N GLN A 224 40.86 -49.92 -93.95
CA GLN A 224 40.20 -50.78 -94.94
C GLN A 224 39.71 -52.09 -94.31
N ARG A 225 40.53 -52.73 -93.47
CA ARG A 225 40.13 -53.92 -92.70
C ARG A 225 38.91 -53.64 -91.81
N LEU A 226 38.90 -52.53 -91.08
CA LEU A 226 37.78 -52.13 -90.22
C LEU A 226 36.49 -51.89 -91.02
N SER A 227 36.60 -51.35 -92.24
CA SER A 227 35.47 -51.11 -93.13
C SER A 227 34.85 -52.44 -93.62
N GLU A 228 35.68 -53.39 -94.02
CA GLU A 228 35.24 -54.74 -94.42
C GLU A 228 34.60 -55.51 -93.25
N GLU A 229 35.19 -55.40 -92.06
CA GLU A 229 34.66 -56.03 -90.84
C GLU A 229 33.31 -55.44 -90.40
N TYR A 230 33.14 -54.11 -90.54
CA TYR A 230 31.86 -53.44 -90.29
C TYR A 230 30.76 -53.88 -91.27
N VAL A 231 31.08 -53.97 -92.57
CA VAL A 231 30.13 -54.47 -93.59
C VAL A 231 29.73 -55.91 -93.29
N LYS A 232 30.69 -56.78 -92.96
CA LYS A 232 30.43 -58.17 -92.58
C LYS A 232 29.60 -58.29 -91.29
N GLY A 233 29.82 -57.41 -90.31
CA GLY A 233 29.03 -57.34 -89.09
C GLY A 233 27.57 -56.91 -89.35
N LEU A 234 27.36 -55.96 -90.26
CA LEU A 234 26.01 -55.59 -90.71
C LEU A 234 25.31 -56.72 -91.44
N GLU A 235 26.00 -57.43 -92.35
CA GLU A 235 25.45 -58.61 -93.03
C GLU A 235 25.03 -59.70 -92.04
N GLN A 236 25.83 -59.96 -91.00
CA GLN A 236 25.50 -60.91 -89.94
C GLN A 236 24.31 -60.47 -89.08
N ALA A 237 24.24 -59.19 -88.69
CA ALA A 237 23.12 -58.65 -87.94
C ALA A 237 21.81 -58.65 -88.74
N VAL A 238 21.88 -58.40 -90.05
CA VAL A 238 20.75 -58.49 -90.98
C VAL A 238 20.32 -59.94 -91.18
N ASN A 239 21.25 -60.89 -91.36
CA ASN A 239 20.93 -62.32 -91.43
C ASN A 239 20.30 -62.84 -90.12
N ALA A 240 20.79 -62.41 -88.96
CA ALA A 240 20.24 -62.78 -87.64
C ALA A 240 18.84 -62.17 -87.37
N ARG A 241 18.47 -61.12 -88.10
CA ARG A 241 17.14 -60.51 -88.08
C ARG A 241 16.21 -61.10 -89.15
N GLY A 242 16.74 -61.59 -90.27
CA GLY A 242 16.00 -62.25 -91.35
C GLY A 242 15.69 -63.74 -91.13
N GLY A 243 16.43 -64.45 -90.26
CA GLY A 243 16.20 -65.86 -89.94
C GLY A 243 15.14 -66.15 -88.85
N ARG A 244 14.33 -65.16 -88.46
CA ARG A 244 13.25 -65.28 -87.46
C ARG A 244 11.86 -64.94 -88.04
N ALA A 245 11.64 -65.26 -89.31
CA ALA A 245 10.33 -65.20 -89.97
C ALA A 245 9.90 -66.61 -90.37
#